data_AF-A0A3R7EGA3-F1
#
_entry.id   AF-A0A3R7EGA3-F1
#
_cell.length_a   1.000
_cell.length_b   1.000
_cell.length_c   1.000
_cell.angle_alpha   90.00
_cell.angle_beta   90.00
_cell.angle_gamma   90.00
#
_symmetry.space_group_name_H-M   'P 1'
#
loop_
_entity.id
_entity.type
_entity.pdbx_description
1 polymer ?
#
loop_
_entity_poly.entity_id
_entity_poly.type
_entity_poly.pdbx_seq_one_letter_code
_entity_poly.pdbx_strand_id
1 'polypeptide(L)'
;MVRLARLREALSVAEDDPGLVRSQLQAFGRQIPLLYFILLVNTLAVAVTHFGSAPAALSVYFPGSLCTLCIIRCVRWWRVRHRVLIHEKAVPELRKVIWLTGIFGVAFSIWSLLLFPYGSAYEQAQVAFYMATTLVGCVFCLMHLRAAALLLLSIVILSFSTFLVFTRSSVFIAMAIDMTLVGVALAFIIELYYRNFAGIVHAQRELQVSQQKTQILRRC
;
A
#
# COMPACT_ATOMS: atom_id res chain seq x y z
N MET A 1 17.09 -15.38 -3.69
CA MET A 1 16.30 -16.03 -4.77
C MET A 1 14.90 -16.46 -4.32
N VAL A 2 14.68 -16.89 -3.06
CA VAL A 2 13.34 -17.30 -2.54
C VAL A 2 12.26 -16.19 -2.56
N ARG A 3 12.62 -14.90 -2.38
CA ARG A 3 11.67 -13.77 -2.43
C ARG A 3 11.08 -13.52 -3.83
N LEU A 4 11.84 -13.76 -4.89
CA LEU A 4 11.38 -13.60 -6.27
C LEU A 4 10.42 -14.71 -6.69
N ALA A 5 10.62 -15.94 -6.20
CA ALA A 5 9.72 -17.06 -6.44
C ALA A 5 8.34 -16.85 -5.78
N ARG A 6 8.31 -16.38 -4.53
CA ARG A 6 7.04 -16.05 -3.84
C ARG A 6 6.31 -14.85 -4.44
N LEU A 7 7.05 -13.85 -4.94
CA LEU A 7 6.47 -12.75 -5.71
C LEU A 7 5.89 -13.26 -7.04
N ARG A 8 6.56 -14.21 -7.68
CA ARG A 8 6.11 -14.83 -8.94
C ARG A 8 4.88 -15.72 -8.74
N GLU A 9 4.80 -16.50 -7.66
CA GLU A 9 3.58 -17.23 -7.28
C GLU A 9 2.43 -16.29 -6.87
N ALA A 10 2.74 -15.20 -6.17
CA ALA A 10 1.76 -14.15 -5.87
C ALA A 10 1.21 -13.46 -7.12
N LEU A 11 2.05 -13.31 -8.13
CA LEU A 11 1.66 -12.81 -9.45
C LEU A 11 0.87 -13.86 -10.25
N SER A 12 1.24 -15.15 -10.19
CA SER A 12 0.58 -16.20 -10.97
C SER A 12 -0.84 -16.51 -10.48
N VAL A 13 -1.09 -16.47 -9.17
CA VAL A 13 -2.46 -16.68 -8.66
C VAL A 13 -3.38 -15.49 -8.94
N ALA A 14 -2.82 -14.29 -9.13
CA ALA A 14 -3.58 -13.13 -9.60
C ALA A 14 -3.91 -13.20 -11.11
N GLU A 15 -3.19 -14.02 -11.89
CA GLU A 15 -3.44 -14.26 -13.33
C GLU A 15 -4.57 -15.27 -13.57
N ASP A 16 -4.87 -16.17 -12.63
CA ASP A 16 -5.77 -17.31 -12.85
C ASP A 16 -7.28 -16.98 -12.85
N ASP A 17 -7.71 -15.78 -12.42
CA ASP A 17 -9.13 -15.42 -12.44
C ASP A 17 -9.39 -13.92 -12.77
N PRO A 18 -9.54 -13.56 -14.06
CA PRO A 18 -9.66 -12.18 -14.52
C PRO A 18 -10.96 -11.49 -14.06
N GLY A 19 -11.97 -12.25 -13.63
CA GLY A 19 -13.19 -11.72 -13.00
C GLY A 19 -12.95 -11.16 -11.60
N LEU A 20 -12.05 -11.76 -10.83
CA LEU A 20 -11.66 -11.31 -9.49
C LEU A 20 -10.82 -10.04 -9.53
N VAL A 21 -9.87 -9.97 -10.47
CA VAL A 21 -9.01 -8.79 -10.65
C VAL A 21 -9.86 -7.55 -10.94
N ARG A 22 -10.98 -7.72 -11.67
CA ARG A 22 -11.92 -6.64 -11.99
C ARG A 22 -12.65 -6.09 -10.75
N SER A 23 -13.20 -6.96 -9.90
CA SER A 23 -13.92 -6.53 -8.69
C SER A 23 -12.97 -5.90 -7.65
N GLN A 24 -11.75 -6.44 -7.55
CA GLN A 24 -10.66 -5.87 -6.75
C GLN A 24 -10.24 -4.48 -7.25
N LEU A 25 -10.08 -4.30 -8.56
CA LEU A 25 -9.76 -2.98 -9.13
C LEU A 25 -10.87 -1.95 -8.90
N GLN A 26 -12.13 -2.36 -8.94
CA GLN A 26 -13.27 -1.49 -8.73
C GLN A 26 -13.45 -1.09 -7.26
N ALA A 27 -13.17 -2.00 -6.33
CA ALA A 27 -13.12 -1.71 -4.89
C ALA A 27 -11.93 -0.79 -4.55
N PHE A 28 -10.75 -1.08 -5.10
CA PHE A 28 -9.54 -0.23 -5.07
C PHE A 28 -9.85 1.19 -5.59
N GLY A 29 -10.62 1.24 -6.68
CA GLY A 29 -11.41 2.36 -7.21
C GLY A 29 -11.76 3.46 -6.23
N ARG A 30 -12.39 3.03 -5.13
CA ARG A 30 -13.14 3.87 -4.21
C ARG A 30 -12.31 4.34 -3.01
N GLN A 31 -11.21 3.66 -2.70
CA GLN A 31 -10.39 3.89 -1.49
C GLN A 31 -9.17 4.78 -1.75
N ILE A 32 -8.66 4.81 -2.99
CA ILE A 32 -7.53 5.65 -3.41
C ILE A 32 -7.68 7.16 -3.12
N PRO A 33 -8.86 7.79 -3.26
CA PRO A 33 -9.01 9.23 -3.02
C PRO A 33 -8.74 9.61 -1.57
N LEU A 34 -9.20 8.76 -0.64
CA LEU A 34 -8.97 8.93 0.79
C LEU A 34 -7.49 8.76 1.13
N LEU A 35 -6.79 7.80 0.49
CA LEU A 35 -5.36 7.63 0.66
C LEU A 35 -4.58 8.90 0.31
N TYR A 36 -4.80 9.41 -0.89
CA TYR A 36 -4.05 10.55 -1.38
C TYR A 36 -4.38 11.80 -0.56
N PHE A 37 -5.62 11.93 -0.09
CA PHE A 37 -5.98 12.99 0.85
C PHE A 37 -5.23 12.87 2.18
N ILE A 38 -5.20 11.68 2.79
CA ILE A 38 -4.47 11.42 4.04
C ILE A 38 -2.98 11.70 3.83
N LEU A 39 -2.35 11.17 2.78
CA LEU A 39 -0.93 11.43 2.47
C LEU A 39 -0.66 12.92 2.31
N LEU A 40 -1.52 13.64 1.57
CA LEU A 40 -1.32 15.04 1.28
C LEU A 40 -1.40 15.89 2.56
N VAL A 41 -2.40 15.66 3.41
CA VAL A 41 -2.53 16.36 4.69
C VAL A 41 -1.37 16.01 5.63
N ASN A 42 -1.01 14.73 5.72
CA ASN A 42 0.08 14.26 6.58
C ASN A 42 1.44 14.83 6.14
N THR A 43 1.73 14.81 4.83
CA THR A 43 2.96 15.38 4.28
C THR A 43 2.99 16.91 4.42
N LEU A 44 1.87 17.59 4.22
CA LEU A 44 1.79 19.04 4.40
C LEU A 44 1.99 19.44 5.86
N ALA A 45 1.42 18.68 6.81
CA ALA A 45 1.59 18.90 8.24
C ALA A 45 3.06 18.79 8.68
N VAL A 46 3.79 17.80 8.17
CA VAL A 46 5.23 17.63 8.45
C VAL A 46 6.06 18.73 7.77
N ALA A 47 5.70 19.11 6.53
CA ALA A 47 6.39 20.18 5.81
C ALA A 47 6.27 21.53 6.53
N VAL A 48 5.09 21.87 7.04
CA VAL A 48 4.83 23.12 7.77
C VAL A 48 5.58 23.15 9.10
N THR A 49 5.62 22.04 9.85
CA THR A 49 6.32 22.02 11.13
C THR A 49 7.84 22.09 10.98
N HIS A 50 8.40 21.48 9.92
CA HIS A 50 9.85 21.52 9.65
C HIS A 50 10.31 22.71 8.80
N PHE A 51 9.42 23.67 8.48
CA PHE A 51 9.72 24.81 7.61
C PHE A 51 10.84 25.72 8.18
N GLY A 52 10.99 25.76 9.51
CA GLY A 52 12.02 26.53 10.20
C GLY A 52 13.29 25.74 10.58
N SER A 53 13.23 24.40 10.59
CA SER A 53 14.25 23.54 11.20
C SER A 53 15.12 22.79 10.17
N ALA A 54 14.58 22.55 8.96
CA ALA A 54 15.27 21.82 7.90
C ALA A 54 15.52 22.68 6.64
N PRO A 55 16.54 22.37 5.81
CA PRO A 55 16.79 23.09 4.56
C PRO A 55 15.55 23.11 3.65
N ALA A 56 15.26 24.24 3.00
CA ALA A 56 14.08 24.41 2.15
C ALA A 56 13.96 23.34 1.04
N ALA A 57 15.08 22.81 0.56
CA ALA A 57 15.13 21.67 -0.38
C ALA A 57 14.40 20.43 0.16
N LEU A 58 14.57 20.12 1.44
CA LEU A 58 13.99 18.94 2.09
C LEU A 58 12.58 19.20 2.63
N SER A 59 12.34 20.39 3.18
CA SER A 59 11.06 20.74 3.80
C SER A 59 9.98 21.15 2.78
N VAL A 60 10.36 21.70 1.62
CA VAL A 60 9.40 22.29 0.66
C VAL A 60 9.46 21.63 -0.71
N TYR A 61 10.64 21.56 -1.34
CA TYR A 61 10.75 21.10 -2.72
C TYR A 61 10.47 19.60 -2.87
N PHE A 62 11.05 18.78 -2.00
CA PHE A 62 10.85 17.33 -2.05
C PHE A 62 9.38 16.90 -1.76
N PRO A 63 8.76 17.29 -0.63
CA PRO A 63 7.36 16.97 -0.37
C PRO A 63 6.42 17.64 -1.39
N GLY A 64 6.71 18.86 -1.85
CA GLY A 64 5.95 19.51 -2.91
C GLY A 64 5.94 18.72 -4.22
N SER A 65 7.09 18.16 -4.62
CA SER A 65 7.19 17.30 -5.81
C SER A 65 6.42 15.99 -5.66
N LEU A 66 6.51 15.34 -4.50
CA LEU A 66 5.79 14.11 -4.20
C LEU A 66 4.28 14.32 -4.12
N CYS A 67 3.83 15.39 -3.45
CA CYS A 67 2.43 15.79 -3.41
C CYS A 67 1.90 16.07 -4.82
N THR A 68 2.65 16.79 -5.66
CA THR A 68 2.26 17.06 -7.05
C THR A 68 2.11 15.77 -7.85
N LEU A 69 3.06 14.83 -7.73
CA LEU A 69 2.98 13.52 -8.38
C LEU A 69 1.79 12.70 -7.88
N CYS A 70 1.54 12.69 -6.57
CA CYS A 70 0.39 12.04 -5.95
C CYS A 70 -0.93 12.63 -6.45
N ILE A 71 -1.06 13.96 -6.55
CA ILE A 71 -2.25 14.64 -7.09
C ILE A 71 -2.46 14.28 -8.57
N ILE A 72 -1.42 14.39 -9.41
CA ILE A 72 -1.52 14.04 -10.84
C ILE A 72 -1.96 12.60 -11.02
N ARG A 73 -1.43 11.67 -10.21
CA ARG A 73 -1.81 10.25 -10.24
C ARG A 73 -3.22 10.04 -9.73
N CYS A 74 -3.60 10.65 -8.61
CA CYS A 74 -4.96 10.61 -8.08
C CYS A 74 -5.97 11.09 -9.11
N VAL A 75 -5.73 12.24 -9.76
CA VAL A 75 -6.60 12.81 -10.79
C VAL A 75 -6.65 11.93 -12.04
N ARG A 76 -5.51 11.41 -12.51
CA ARG A 76 -5.48 10.48 -13.65
C ARG A 76 -6.28 9.22 -13.37
N TRP A 77 -6.08 8.64 -12.20
CA TRP A 77 -6.73 7.40 -11.80
C TRP A 77 -8.23 7.62 -11.53
N TRP A 78 -8.59 8.77 -10.93
CA TRP A 78 -9.97 9.22 -10.79
C TRP A 78 -10.67 9.44 -12.13
N ARG A 79 -10.00 9.98 -13.15
CA ARG A 79 -10.58 10.12 -14.50
C ARG A 79 -10.76 8.77 -15.20
N VAL A 80 -9.86 7.82 -14.96
CA VAL A 80 -9.88 6.49 -15.60
C VAL A 80 -10.82 5.51 -14.88
N ARG A 81 -11.18 5.74 -13.61
CA ARG A 81 -12.08 4.86 -12.82
C ARG A 81 -13.44 4.58 -13.46
N HIS A 82 -13.91 5.45 -14.36
CA HIS A 82 -15.19 5.30 -15.06
C HIS A 82 -15.07 4.61 -16.42
N ARG A 83 -13.85 4.39 -16.94
CA ARG A 83 -13.66 3.55 -18.12
C ARG A 83 -13.55 2.09 -17.68
N VAL A 84 -14.43 1.25 -18.22
CA VAL A 84 -14.37 -0.22 -18.05
C VAL A 84 -13.01 -0.68 -18.55
N LEU A 85 -12.10 -1.03 -17.64
CA LEU A 85 -10.78 -1.56 -17.99
C LEU A 85 -10.99 -2.91 -18.71
N ILE A 86 -10.66 -2.92 -20.00
CA ILE A 86 -10.77 -4.08 -20.89
C ILE A 86 -9.74 -5.14 -20.44
N HIS A 87 -10.20 -6.39 -20.32
CA HIS A 87 -9.54 -7.56 -19.71
C HIS A 87 -8.05 -7.75 -20.07
N GLU A 88 -7.63 -7.45 -21.31
CA GLU A 88 -6.24 -7.70 -21.76
C GLU A 88 -5.19 -6.74 -21.20
N LYS A 89 -5.58 -5.60 -20.62
CA LYS A 89 -4.63 -4.61 -20.06
C LYS A 89 -4.52 -4.63 -18.54
N ALA A 90 -5.23 -5.53 -17.85
CA ALA A 90 -5.29 -5.54 -16.38
C ALA A 90 -3.95 -5.93 -15.72
N VAL A 91 -3.30 -6.99 -16.19
CA VAL A 91 -2.03 -7.50 -15.66
C VAL A 91 -0.87 -6.50 -15.77
N PRO A 92 -0.61 -5.84 -16.93
CA PRO A 92 0.47 -4.86 -17.02
C PRO A 92 0.22 -3.61 -16.16
N GLU A 93 -1.03 -3.18 -16.00
CA GLU A 93 -1.37 -2.08 -15.10
C GLU A 93 -1.15 -2.46 -13.63
N LEU A 94 -1.47 -3.69 -13.23
CA LEU A 94 -1.19 -4.21 -11.90
C LEU A 94 0.32 -4.18 -11.57
N ARG A 95 1.15 -4.62 -12.51
CA ARG A 95 2.61 -4.62 -12.35
C ARG A 95 3.16 -3.21 -12.21
N LYS A 96 2.60 -2.24 -12.96
CA LYS A 96 2.96 -0.82 -12.80
C LYS A 96 2.61 -0.29 -11.42
N VAL A 97 1.44 -0.65 -10.86
CA VAL A 97 1.06 -0.23 -9.51
C VAL A 97 2.01 -0.79 -8.46
N ILE A 98 2.39 -2.07 -8.56
CA ILE A 98 3.38 -2.68 -7.65
C ILE A 98 4.72 -1.94 -7.72
N TRP A 99 5.23 -1.69 -8.94
CA TRP A 99 6.51 -1.02 -9.14
C TRP A 99 6.50 0.43 -8.64
N LEU A 100 5.44 1.18 -8.95
CA LEU A 100 5.25 2.55 -8.45
C LEU A 100 5.15 2.59 -6.93
N THR A 101 4.42 1.65 -6.33
CA THR A 101 4.30 1.53 -4.87
C THR A 101 5.67 1.35 -4.23
N GLY A 102 6.51 0.47 -4.78
CA GLY A 102 7.88 0.29 -4.30
C GLY A 102 8.70 1.57 -4.36
N ILE A 103 8.63 2.30 -5.48
CA ILE A 103 9.37 3.56 -5.65
C ILE A 103 8.89 4.62 -4.66
N PHE A 104 7.58 4.82 -4.54
CA PHE A 104 7.03 5.78 -3.58
C PHE A 104 7.40 5.39 -2.15
N GLY A 105 7.29 4.11 -1.78
CA GLY A 105 7.69 3.61 -0.47
C GLY A 105 9.15 3.94 -0.14
N VAL A 106 10.06 3.66 -1.06
CA VAL A 106 11.49 3.99 -0.86
C VAL A 106 11.71 5.50 -0.80
N ALA A 107 11.09 6.28 -1.68
CA ALA A 107 11.24 7.73 -1.72
C ALA A 107 10.76 8.42 -0.43
N PHE A 108 9.55 8.06 0.05
CA PHE A 108 9.01 8.60 1.30
C PHE A 108 9.80 8.12 2.53
N SER A 109 10.27 6.86 2.55
CA SER A 109 11.15 6.37 3.61
C SER A 109 12.47 7.13 3.66
N ILE A 110 13.18 7.26 2.54
CA ILE A 110 14.47 7.96 2.48
C ILE A 110 14.29 9.42 2.91
N TRP A 111 13.25 10.09 2.41
CA TRP A 111 12.98 11.47 2.79
C TRP A 111 12.69 11.63 4.27
N SER A 112 11.85 10.78 4.84
CA SER A 112 11.51 10.84 6.26
C SER A 112 12.73 10.57 7.15
N LEU A 113 13.59 9.63 6.74
CA LEU A 113 14.86 9.36 7.42
C LEU A 113 15.83 10.54 7.35
N LEU A 114 15.93 11.20 6.20
CA LEU A 114 16.75 12.41 6.04
C LEU A 114 16.18 13.60 6.79
N LEU A 115 14.86 13.69 6.97
CA LEU A 115 14.21 14.77 7.71
C LEU A 115 14.34 14.59 9.23
N PHE A 116 14.34 13.34 9.70
CA PHE A 116 14.38 12.98 11.12
C PHE A 116 15.43 13.74 11.96
N PRO A 117 16.71 13.89 11.55
CA PRO A 117 17.71 14.58 12.37
C PRO A 117 17.54 16.10 12.47
N TYR A 118 16.70 16.73 11.64
CA TYR A 118 16.60 18.20 11.56
C TYR A 118 15.57 18.83 12.50
N GLY A 119 14.85 18.02 13.28
CA GLY A 119 13.82 18.50 14.22
C GLY A 119 14.17 18.25 15.69
N SER A 120 13.50 18.98 16.57
CA SER A 120 13.35 18.70 18.00
C SER A 120 12.70 17.34 18.27
N ALA A 121 12.72 16.87 19.52
CA ALA A 121 12.13 15.58 19.89
C ALA A 121 10.63 15.45 19.50
N TYR A 122 9.87 16.55 19.53
CA TYR A 122 8.47 16.58 19.11
C TYR A 122 8.31 16.44 17.60
N GLU A 123 9.16 17.13 16.83
CA GLU A 123 9.21 17.03 15.37
C GLU A 123 9.63 15.63 14.91
N GLN A 124 10.61 15.02 15.58
CA GLN A 124 11.02 13.63 15.35
C GLN A 124 9.88 12.64 15.61
N ALA A 125 9.16 12.80 16.72
CA ALA A 125 7.99 11.99 17.02
C ALA A 125 6.87 12.18 15.98
N GLN A 126 6.68 13.40 15.47
CA GLN A 126 5.73 13.69 14.39
C GLN A 126 6.12 12.98 13.09
N VAL A 127 7.41 12.93 12.73
CA VAL A 127 7.88 12.18 11.56
C VAL A 127 7.64 10.67 11.72
N ALA A 128 7.87 10.12 12.91
CA ALA A 128 7.57 8.72 13.19
C ALA A 128 6.06 8.42 13.11
N PHE A 129 5.23 9.31 13.65
CA PHE A 129 3.78 9.22 13.55
C PHE A 129 3.30 9.30 12.10
N TYR A 130 3.83 10.24 11.32
CA TYR A 130 3.60 10.38 9.88
C TYR A 130 3.87 9.09 9.11
N MET A 131 5.02 8.44 9.38
CA MET A 131 5.38 7.19 8.71
C MET A 131 4.46 6.04 9.08
N ALA A 132 4.05 5.94 10.35
CA ALA A 132 3.13 4.91 10.81
C ALA A 132 1.72 5.07 10.19
N THR A 133 1.15 6.27 10.22
CA THR A 133 -0.19 6.54 9.63
C THR A 133 -0.20 6.36 8.12
N THR A 134 0.86 6.82 7.44
CA THR A 134 1.03 6.66 5.99
C THR A 134 1.16 5.19 5.59
N LEU A 135 1.89 4.39 6.38
CA LEU A 135 2.00 2.96 6.16
C LEU A 135 0.64 2.27 6.22
N VAL A 136 -0.13 2.52 7.28
CA VAL A 136 -1.46 1.95 7.48
C VAL A 136 -2.38 2.32 6.31
N GLY A 137 -2.44 3.61 5.95
CA GLY A 137 -3.24 4.10 4.83
C GLY A 137 -2.87 3.41 3.52
N CYS A 138 -1.59 3.39 3.16
CA CYS A 138 -1.12 2.78 1.92
C CYS A 138 -1.44 1.27 1.87
N VAL A 139 -1.29 0.57 2.98
CA VAL A 139 -1.59 -0.86 3.07
C VAL A 139 -3.08 -1.14 2.89
N PHE A 140 -3.95 -0.38 3.54
CA PHE A 140 -5.40 -0.53 3.35
C PHE A 140 -5.80 -0.35 1.89
N CYS A 141 -5.23 0.65 1.23
CA CYS A 141 -5.52 0.84 -0.18
C CYS A 141 -4.96 -0.29 -1.03
N LEU A 142 -3.77 -0.80 -0.72
CA LEU A 142 -3.19 -1.92 -1.43
C LEU A 142 -3.71 -3.28 -0.96
N MET A 143 -4.73 -3.35 -0.10
CA MET A 143 -5.24 -4.60 0.47
C MET A 143 -5.71 -5.59 -0.60
N HIS A 144 -6.18 -5.08 -1.73
CA HIS A 144 -6.55 -5.88 -2.90
C HIS A 144 -5.35 -6.37 -3.73
N LEU A 145 -4.16 -5.80 -3.52
CA LEU A 145 -2.91 -6.11 -4.21
C LEU A 145 -1.85 -6.60 -3.21
N ARG A 146 -1.99 -7.85 -2.75
CA ARG A 146 -1.13 -8.44 -1.70
C ARG A 146 0.36 -8.18 -1.91
N ALA A 147 0.83 -8.36 -3.15
CA ALA A 147 2.24 -8.26 -3.50
C ALA A 147 2.76 -6.81 -3.31
N ALA A 148 1.97 -5.81 -3.69
CA ALA A 148 2.31 -4.41 -3.47
C ALA A 148 2.32 -4.06 -1.98
N ALA A 149 1.30 -4.49 -1.24
CA ALA A 149 1.14 -4.17 0.17
C ALA A 149 2.24 -4.78 1.03
N LEU A 150 2.54 -6.08 0.84
CA LEU A 150 3.62 -6.75 1.56
C LEU A 150 5.00 -6.20 1.21
N LEU A 151 5.23 -5.83 -0.06
CA LEU A 151 6.46 -5.18 -0.48
C LEU A 151 6.63 -3.83 0.21
N LEU A 152 5.58 -3.02 0.26
CA LEU A 152 5.60 -1.73 0.93
C LEU A 152 5.84 -1.88 2.44
N LEU A 153 5.09 -2.76 3.11
CA LEU A 153 5.28 -3.11 4.52
C LEU A 153 6.73 -3.48 4.81
N SER A 154 7.29 -4.38 3.99
CA SER A 154 8.66 -4.85 4.16
C SER A 154 9.67 -3.71 4.02
N ILE A 155 9.51 -2.83 3.04
CA ILE A 155 10.43 -1.70 2.82
C ILE A 155 10.34 -0.71 3.98
N VAL A 156 9.14 -0.29 4.33
CA VAL A 156 8.93 0.79 5.31
C VAL A 156 9.29 0.34 6.73
N ILE A 157 8.81 -0.82 7.17
CA ILE A 157 9.11 -1.33 8.53
C ILE A 157 10.60 -1.59 8.66
N LEU A 158 11.22 -2.28 7.70
CA LEU A 158 12.63 -2.64 7.81
C LEU A 158 13.53 -1.40 7.79
N SER A 159 13.23 -0.41 6.94
CA SER A 159 14.02 0.83 6.90
C SER A 159 13.81 1.66 8.17
N PHE A 160 12.56 1.93 8.53
CA PHE A 160 12.23 2.91 9.55
C PHE A 160 12.41 2.36 10.98
N SER A 161 11.94 1.14 11.27
CA SER A 161 12.13 0.53 12.59
C SER A 161 13.61 0.33 12.92
N THR A 162 14.43 -0.10 11.95
CA THR A 162 15.88 -0.25 12.16
C THR A 162 16.53 1.09 12.50
N PHE A 163 16.17 2.17 11.80
CA PHE A 163 16.70 3.50 12.09
C PHE A 163 16.26 4.03 13.47
N LEU A 164 15.00 3.85 13.85
CA LEU A 164 14.51 4.26 15.18
C LEU A 164 15.26 3.55 16.32
N VAL A 165 15.55 2.25 16.16
CA VAL A 165 16.35 1.49 17.13
C VAL A 165 17.78 2.05 17.24
N PHE A 166 18.39 2.45 16.12
CA PHE A 166 19.72 3.07 16.11
C PHE A 166 19.77 4.42 16.83
N THR A 167 18.64 5.09 17.04
CA THR A 167 18.58 6.39 17.73
C THR A 167 18.83 6.26 19.25
N ARG A 168 18.85 5.04 19.81
CA ARG A 168 19.14 4.72 21.23
C ARG A 168 18.25 5.40 22.29
N SER A 169 17.17 6.06 21.89
CA SER A 169 16.17 6.61 22.82
C SER A 169 15.12 5.55 23.15
N SER A 170 14.77 5.42 24.44
CA SER A 170 13.73 4.47 24.89
C SER A 170 12.38 4.73 24.21
N VAL A 171 12.05 5.99 23.91
CA VAL A 171 10.80 6.35 23.23
C VAL A 171 10.80 5.85 21.79
N PHE A 172 11.90 6.06 21.05
CA PHE A 172 11.98 5.62 19.65
C PHE A 172 12.07 4.11 19.51
N ILE A 173 12.70 3.41 20.46
CA ILE A 173 12.68 1.95 20.51
C ILE A 173 11.25 1.43 20.73
N ALA A 174 10.49 2.03 21.65
CA ALA A 174 9.08 1.67 21.86
C ALA A 174 8.24 1.90 20.59
N MET A 175 8.41 3.05 19.93
CA MET A 175 7.74 3.33 18.65
C MET A 175 8.12 2.33 17.55
N ALA A 176 9.38 1.88 17.49
CA ALA A 176 9.82 0.88 16.53
C ALA A 176 9.16 -0.50 16.77
N ILE A 177 9.00 -0.89 18.04
CA ILE A 177 8.29 -2.11 18.42
C ILE A 177 6.82 -2.01 18.01
N ASP A 178 6.13 -0.92 18.37
CA ASP A 178 4.72 -0.71 18.04
C ASP A 178 4.49 -0.70 16.52
N MET A 179 5.33 0.01 15.77
CA MET A 179 5.25 0.06 14.31
C MET A 179 5.47 -1.32 13.68
N THR A 180 6.39 -2.12 14.22
CA THR A 180 6.64 -3.48 13.75
C THR A 180 5.46 -4.40 14.07
N LEU A 181 4.87 -4.28 15.26
CA LEU A 181 3.71 -5.04 15.68
C LEU A 181 2.50 -4.76 14.79
N VAL A 182 2.19 -3.48 14.56
CA VAL A 182 1.12 -3.04 13.64
C VAL A 182 1.39 -3.57 12.23
N GLY A 183 2.64 -3.50 11.78
CA GLY A 183 3.06 -4.03 10.49
C GLY A 183 2.81 -5.54 10.31
N VAL A 184 3.16 -6.33 11.33
CA VAL A 184 2.90 -7.78 11.36
C VAL A 184 1.41 -8.06 11.38
N ALA A 185 0.64 -7.33 12.19
CA ALA A 185 -0.82 -7.47 12.24
C ALA A 185 -1.47 -7.17 10.87
N LEU A 186 -1.04 -6.11 10.19
CA LEU A 186 -1.51 -5.78 8.84
C LEU A 186 -1.13 -6.85 7.82
N ALA A 187 0.10 -7.38 7.87
CA ALA A 187 0.51 -8.49 7.01
C ALA A 187 -0.38 -9.72 7.23
N PHE A 188 -0.69 -10.04 8.51
CA PHE A 188 -1.60 -11.13 8.85
C PHE A 188 -3.03 -10.89 8.34
N ILE A 189 -3.55 -9.67 8.47
CA ILE A 189 -4.88 -9.31 7.95
C ILE A 189 -4.93 -9.48 6.43
N ILE A 190 -3.88 -9.06 5.71
CA ILE A 190 -3.80 -9.23 4.24
C ILE A 190 -3.81 -10.71 3.87
N GLU A 191 -3.04 -11.55 4.57
CA GLU A 191 -3.00 -12.99 4.32
C GLU A 191 -4.34 -13.68 4.65
N LEU A 192 -4.99 -13.29 5.75
CA LEU A 192 -6.32 -13.78 6.12
C LEU A 192 -7.37 -13.38 5.09
N TYR A 193 -7.34 -12.13 4.63
CA TYR A 193 -8.22 -11.64 3.59
C TYR A 193 -8.03 -12.45 2.30
N TYR A 194 -6.79 -12.70 1.89
CA TYR A 194 -6.47 -13.53 0.73
C TYR A 194 -6.99 -14.97 0.87
N ARG A 195 -6.75 -15.62 2.01
CA ARG A 195 -7.22 -17.00 2.27
C ARG A 195 -8.74 -17.11 2.24
N ASN A 196 -9.43 -16.15 2.86
CA ASN A 196 -10.90 -16.11 2.83
C ASN A 196 -11.43 -15.83 1.43
N PHE A 197 -10.75 -14.97 0.65
CA PHE A 197 -11.15 -14.68 -0.73
C PHE A 197 -11.01 -15.91 -1.64
N ALA A 198 -9.91 -16.66 -1.53
CA ALA A 198 -9.74 -17.93 -2.25
C ALA A 198 -10.85 -18.95 -1.87
N GLY A 199 -11.18 -19.05 -0.58
CA GLY A 199 -12.28 -19.91 -0.12
C GLY A 199 -13.65 -19.55 -0.71
N ILE A 200 -13.94 -18.25 -0.84
CA ILE A 200 -15.21 -17.77 -1.42
C ILE A 200 -15.32 -18.09 -2.92
N VAL A 201 -14.22 -18.01 -3.67
CA VAL A 201 -14.21 -18.34 -5.11
C VAL A 201 -14.39 -19.83 -5.33
N HIS A 202 -13.72 -20.68 -4.54
CA HIS A 202 -13.92 -22.12 -4.61
C HIS A 202 -15.37 -22.50 -4.29
N ALA A 203 -15.97 -21.87 -3.27
CA ALA A 203 -17.38 -22.09 -2.93
C ALA A 203 -18.36 -21.63 -4.04
N GLN A 204 -18.11 -20.48 -4.69
CA GLN A 204 -18.93 -20.04 -5.83
C GLN A 204 -18.79 -20.96 -7.05
N ARG A 205 -17.60 -21.48 -7.32
CA ARG A 205 -17.33 -22.39 -8.43
C ARG A 205 -18.04 -23.73 -8.23
N GLU A 206 -18.03 -24.27 -7.01
CA GLU A 206 -18.78 -25.49 -6.66
C GLU A 206 -20.30 -25.31 -6.76
N LEU A 207 -20.81 -24.14 -6.39
CA LEU A 207 -22.23 -23.80 -6.52
C LEU A 207 -22.66 -23.67 -7.98
N GLN A 208 -21.86 -23.04 -8.85
CA GLN A 208 -22.17 -22.94 -10.29
C GLN A 208 -22.14 -24.30 -10.98
N VAL A 209 -21.16 -25.15 -10.66
CA VAL A 209 -21.07 -26.51 -11.19
C VAL A 209 -22.27 -27.35 -10.75
N SER A 210 -22.68 -27.21 -9.48
CA SER A 210 -23.86 -27.90 -8.95
C SER A 210 -25.15 -27.41 -9.61
N GLN A 211 -25.31 -26.10 -9.80
CA GLN A 211 -26.49 -25.53 -10.49
C GLN A 211 -26.55 -25.93 -11.97
N GLN A 212 -25.42 -26.02 -12.67
CA GLN A 212 -25.37 -26.54 -14.05
C GLN A 212 -25.78 -28.01 -14.10
N LYS A 213 -25.29 -28.85 -13.18
CA LYS A 213 -25.70 -30.25 -13.10
C LYS A 213 -27.20 -30.41 -12.84
N THR A 214 -27.78 -29.59 -11.96
CA THR A 214 -29.23 -29.62 -11.69
C THR A 214 -30.06 -29.10 -12.86
N GLN A 215 -29.57 -28.12 -13.63
CA GLN A 215 -30.24 -27.65 -14.85
C GLN A 215 -30.19 -28.66 -16.00
N ILE A 216 -29.09 -29.39 -16.15
CA ILE A 216 -28.97 -30.46 -17.16
C ILE A 216 -29.90 -31.62 -16.82
N LEU A 217 -29.97 -32.03 -15.55
CA LEU A 217 -30.90 -33.06 -15.06
C LEU A 217 -32.38 -32.68 -15.16
N ARG A 218 -32.72 -31.39 -15.18
CA ARG A 218 -34.11 -30.91 -15.38
C ARG A 218 -34.52 -30.77 -16.85
N ARG A 219 -33.57 -30.87 -17.79
CA ARG A 219 -33.81 -30.75 -19.24
C ARG A 219 -33.85 -32.10 -19.97
N CYS A 220 -33.42 -33.18 -19.33
CA CYS A 220 -33.66 -34.56 -19.76
C CYS A 220 -34.94 -35.10 -19.12
#